data_AF-A0A661CQU4-F1
#
_entry.id   AF-A0A661CQU4-F1
#
_cell.length_a   1.000
_cell.length_b   1.000
_cell.length_c   1.000
_cell.angle_alpha   90.00
_cell.angle_beta   90.00
_cell.angle_gamma   90.00
#
_symmetry.space_group_name_H-M   'P 1'
#
loop_
_entity.id
_entity.type
_entity.pdbx_description
1 polymer ?
#
loop_
_entity_poly.entity_id
_entity_poly.type
_entity_poly.pdbx_seq_one_letter_code
_entity_poly.pdbx_strand_id
1 'polypeptide(L)' 'VIVKLTTHSAKGITDKDFELAKKIEQVVQWQPGEEDGPFEGTPSDQRFKYIKYD' A
#
# COMPACT_ATOMS: atom_id res chain seq x y z
N VAL A 1 6.62 2.80 9.62
CA VAL A 1 6.93 3.93 8.70
C VAL A 1 5.72 4.85 8.70
N ILE A 2 5.90 6.17 8.64
CA ILE A 2 4.79 7.13 8.64
C ILE A 2 4.94 8.02 7.41
N VAL A 3 3.90 8.12 6.60
CA VAL A 3 3.84 9.00 5.42
C VAL A 3 2.82 10.11 5.69
N LYS A 4 3.19 11.36 5.40
CA LYS A 4 2.31 12.52 5.52
C LYS A 4 2.06 13.10 4.13
N LEU A 5 0.80 13.20 3.73
CA LEU A 5 0.39 13.74 2.43
C LEU A 5 -0.18 15.15 2.61
N THR A 6 0.17 16.03 1.68
CA THR A 6 -0.37 17.40 1.60
C THR A 6 -0.16 17.94 0.21
N THR A 7 -1.14 18.70 -0.29
CA THR A 7 -1.07 19.33 -1.59
C THR A 7 -0.38 20.69 -1.47
N HIS A 8 0.88 20.77 -1.90
CA HIS A 8 1.71 21.97 -1.76
C HIS A 8 1.09 23.24 -2.36
N SER A 9 0.38 23.13 -3.49
CA SER A 9 -0.24 24.26 -4.17
C SER A 9 -1.46 24.82 -3.43
N ALA A 10 -2.20 23.96 -2.74
CA ALA A 10 -3.35 24.33 -1.91
C ALA A 10 -2.95 24.69 -0.48
N LYS A 11 -1.69 24.45 -0.09
CA LYS A 11 -1.18 24.59 1.29
C LYS A 11 -2.05 23.84 2.31
N GLY A 12 -2.56 22.68 1.93
CA GLY A 12 -3.50 21.91 2.74
C GLY A 12 -3.82 20.54 2.14
N ILE A 13 -4.71 19.81 2.80
CA ILE A 13 -5.19 18.51 2.34
C ILE A 13 -6.25 18.72 1.26
N THR A 14 -6.13 17.99 0.15
CA THR A 14 -7.11 17.97 -0.93
C THR A 14 -7.47 16.54 -1.31
N ASP A 15 -8.45 16.38 -2.20
CA ASP A 15 -8.84 15.07 -2.77
C ASP A 15 -7.66 14.32 -3.38
N LYS A 16 -6.64 15.03 -3.90
CA LYS A 16 -5.43 14.40 -4.43
C LYS A 16 -4.68 13.58 -3.38
N ASP A 17 -4.65 14.06 -2.14
CA ASP A 17 -3.99 13.38 -1.03
C ASP A 17 -4.74 12.09 -0.66
N PHE A 18 -6.07 12.12 -0.70
CA PHE A 18 -6.90 10.93 -0.45
C PHE A 18 -6.78 9.90 -1.57
N GLU A 19 -6.80 10.33 -2.83
CA GLU A 19 -6.61 9.43 -3.98
C GLU A 19 -5.22 8.79 -3.96
N LEU A 20 -4.18 9.55 -3.61
CA LEU A 20 -2.83 9.01 -3.44
C LEU A 20 -2.76 8.03 -2.25
N ALA A 21 -3.41 8.35 -1.12
CA ALA A 21 -3.47 7.45 0.03
C ALA A 21 -4.12 6.10 -0.34
N LYS A 22 -5.26 6.13 -1.06
CA LYS A 22 -5.91 4.91 -1.55
C LYS A 22 -4.98 4.09 -2.46
N LYS A 23 -4.22 4.76 -3.33
CA LYS A 23 -3.29 4.06 -4.22
C LYS A 23 -2.13 3.43 -3.46
N ILE A 24 -1.59 4.12 -2.45
CA ILE A 24 -0.57 3.56 -1.55
C ILE A 24 -1.14 2.33 -0.84
N GLU A 25 -2.35 2.41 -0.30
CA GLU A 25 -3.01 1.29 0.37
C GLU A 25 -3.15 0.09 -0.58
N GLN A 26 -3.64 0.31 -1.80
CA GLN A 26 -3.77 -0.74 -2.81
C GLN A 26 -2.44 -1.42 -3.12
N VAL A 27 -1.35 -0.65 -3.25
CA VAL A 27 -0.03 -1.18 -3.60
C VAL A 27 0.58 -1.92 -2.41
N VAL A 28 0.45 -1.39 -1.20
CA VAL A 28 1.01 -2.00 0.01
C VAL A 28 0.24 -3.28 0.38
N GLN A 29 -1.08 -3.29 0.23
CA GLN A 29 -1.90 -4.47 0.50
C GLN A 29 -1.95 -5.47 -0.65
N TRP A 30 -1.22 -5.24 -1.74
CA TRP A 30 -1.29 -6.14 -2.89
C TRP A 30 -0.88 -7.58 -2.52
N GLN A 31 -1.69 -8.55 -2.96
CA GLN A 31 -1.50 -9.98 -2.69
C GLN A 31 -1.33 -10.75 -4.01
N PRO A 32 -0.11 -10.75 -4.59
CA PRO A 32 0.08 -11.37 -5.89
C PRO A 32 -0.19 -12.89 -5.91
N GLY A 33 -0.12 -13.56 -4.75
CA GLY A 33 -0.40 -15.00 -4.65
C GLY A 33 -1.89 -15.37 -4.73
N GLU A 34 -2.80 -14.39 -4.65
CA GLU A 34 -4.24 -14.60 -4.88
C GLU A 34 -4.64 -14.35 -6.34
N GLU A 35 -3.72 -13.86 -7.17
CA GLU A 35 -3.93 -13.59 -8.60
C GLU A 35 -3.37 -14.73 -9.46
N ASP A 36 -3.96 -14.96 -10.64
CA ASP A 36 -3.38 -15.86 -11.64
C ASP A 36 -2.11 -15.22 -12.23
N GLY A 37 -0.95 -15.66 -11.77
CA GLY A 37 0.33 -15.08 -12.16
C GLY A 37 1.56 -15.87 -11.71
N PRO A 38 2.76 -15.42 -12.10
CA PRO A 38 4.02 -16.11 -11.77
C PRO A 38 4.51 -15.86 -10.34
N PHE A 39 3.78 -15.08 -9.54
CA PHE A 39 4.23 -14.61 -8.23
C PHE A 39 3.56 -15.39 -7.11
N GLU A 40 4.35 -15.91 -6.18
CA GLU A 40 3.85 -16.75 -5.07
C GLU A 40 3.20 -15.93 -3.93
N GLY A 41 3.30 -14.60 -3.94
CA GLY A 41 2.75 -13.74 -2.90
C GLY A 41 3.67 -13.52 -1.70
N THR A 42 3.09 -13.06 -0.60
CA THR A 42 3.84 -12.78 0.65
C THR A 42 4.10 -14.10 1.39
N PRO A 43 5.34 -14.38 1.84
CA PRO A 43 5.68 -15.62 2.54
C PRO A 43 4.80 -15.87 3.77
N SER A 44 4.39 -17.13 3.96
CA SER A 44 3.59 -17.56 5.12
C SER A 44 4.43 -17.73 6.39
N ASP A 45 5.73 -18.03 6.26
CA ASP A 45 6.65 -18.10 7.40
C ASP A 45 6.86 -16.71 8.01
N GLN A 46 6.54 -16.60 9.29
CA GLN A 46 6.62 -15.37 10.07
C GLN A 46 8.02 -14.74 10.09
N ARG A 47 9.09 -15.52 9.88
CA ARG A 47 10.47 -15.00 9.79
C ARG A 47 10.72 -14.17 8.55
N PHE A 48 9.99 -14.44 7.46
CA PHE A 48 10.16 -13.80 6.17
C PHE A 48 8.97 -12.92 5.77
N LYS A 49 7.89 -12.94 6.57
CA LYS A 49 6.70 -12.11 6.36
C LYS A 49 7.01 -10.63 6.61
N TYR A 50 6.95 -9.82 5.56
CA TYR A 50 7.24 -8.38 5.60
C TYR A 50 5.99 -7.50 5.69
N ILE A 51 4.79 -8.06 5.45
CA ILE A 51 3.51 -7.37 5.57
C ILE A 51 2.57 -8.22 6.41
N LYS A 52 1.90 -7.58 7.38
CA LYS A 52 0.75 -8.15 8.07
C LYS A 52 -0.49 -7.51 7.46
N TYR A 53 -1.26 -8.33 6.74
CA TYR A 53 -2.59 -7.94 6.27
C TYR A 53 -3.54 -7.80 7.48
N ASP A 54 -4.49 -6.88 7.38
CA ASP A 54 -5.54 -6.65 8.39
C ASP A 54 -6.58 -7.79 8.42
#